data_AF-Q8CK03-F1
#
_entry.id   AF-Q8CK03-F1
#
_cell.length_a   1.000
_cell.length_b   1.000
_cell.length_c   1.000
_cell.angle_alpha   90.00
_cell.angle_beta   90.00
_cell.angle_gamma   90.00
#
_symmetry.space_group_name_H-M   'P 1'
#
loop_
_entity.id
_entity.type
_entity.pdbx_description
1 polymer ?
#
loop_
_entity_poly.entity_id
_entity_poly.type
_entity_poly.pdbx_seq_one_letter_code
_entity_poly.pdbx_strand_id
1 'polypeptide(L)'
;MVNEFRHPPATVSGMEIWINPACSKCRSAISLLDAEGADYTVRRYLEDVPSADEIREVLTRLGLEPWDITRTQEAAAKELGLRDWPRDEASRDRWITALTEHPKLIQRPIITADDGTAVVGRTDEAVRDALSR
;
A
#
# COMPACT_ATOMS: atom_id res chain seq x y z
N MET A 1 -16.02 26.23 4.86
CA MET A 1 -16.44 25.19 3.90
C MET A 1 -15.22 24.38 3.54
N VAL A 2 -14.87 23.37 4.35
CA VAL A 2 -13.90 22.32 3.97
C VAL A 2 -14.34 21.01 4.62
N ASN A 3 -14.87 20.15 3.76
CA ASN A 3 -15.02 18.70 3.83
C ASN A 3 -15.23 18.03 5.20
N GLU A 4 -16.50 17.74 5.47
CA GLU A 4 -16.87 16.51 6.15
C GLU A 4 -16.61 15.33 5.21
N PHE A 5 -15.63 14.48 5.53
CA PHE A 5 -15.60 13.12 5.00
C PHE A 5 -15.46 12.15 6.18
N ARG A 6 -16.62 11.60 6.53
CA ARG A 6 -16.81 10.39 7.33
C ARG A 6 -15.78 9.32 6.91
N HIS A 7 -15.16 8.67 7.89
CA HIS A 7 -14.60 7.34 7.72
C HIS A 7 -15.73 6.36 7.32
N PRO A 8 -15.67 5.66 6.17
CA PRO A 8 -16.51 4.50 5.94
C PRO A 8 -15.95 3.26 6.66
N PRO A 9 -16.81 2.32 7.10
CA PRO A 9 -16.39 1.03 7.64
C PRO A 9 -15.92 0.08 6.52
N ALA A 10 -15.20 -0.97 6.91
CA ALA A 10 -14.58 -1.99 6.07
C ALA A 10 -15.52 -2.64 5.03
N THR A 11 -15.61 -2.06 3.85
CA THR A 11 -15.69 -2.73 2.53
C THR A 11 -15.43 -1.64 1.49
N VAL A 12 -14.19 -1.53 0.98
CA VAL A 12 -13.89 -0.58 -0.10
C VAL A 12 -14.49 -1.15 -1.38
N SER A 13 -15.67 -0.67 -1.76
CA SER A 13 -16.24 -0.92 -3.09
C SER A 13 -15.60 0.10 -4.03
N GLY A 14 -14.58 -0.32 -4.76
CA GLY A 14 -13.85 0.54 -5.69
C GLY A 14 -12.33 0.45 -5.54
N MET A 15 -11.61 0.80 -6.60
CA MET A 15 -10.16 0.87 -6.63
C MET A 15 -9.63 1.86 -5.58
N GLU A 16 -8.59 1.48 -4.84
CA GLU A 16 -7.92 2.33 -3.85
C GLU A 16 -6.42 2.38 -4.11
N ILE A 17 -5.82 3.57 -4.06
CA ILE A 17 -4.37 3.75 -4.15
C ILE A 17 -3.78 4.34 -2.87
N TRP A 18 -2.80 3.63 -2.31
CA TRP A 18 -1.99 4.07 -1.19
C TRP A 18 -0.79 4.87 -1.69
N ILE A 19 -0.72 6.14 -1.34
CA ILE A 19 0.33 7.06 -1.79
C ILE A 19 1.05 7.78 -0.67
N ASN A 20 2.25 8.27 -0.99
CA ASN A 20 2.86 9.41 -0.32
C ASN A 20 2.97 10.55 -1.34
N PRO A 21 2.31 11.72 -1.13
CA PRO A 21 2.29 12.85 -2.08
C PRO A 21 3.69 13.33 -2.52
N ALA A 22 4.69 13.19 -1.65
CA ALA A 22 6.07 13.58 -1.96
C ALA A 22 6.74 12.66 -3.00
N CYS A 23 6.18 11.49 -3.30
CA CYS A 23 6.79 10.49 -4.17
C CYS A 23 6.44 10.69 -5.65
N SER A 24 7.47 10.90 -6.49
CA SER A 24 7.29 11.06 -7.94
C SER A 24 6.58 9.89 -8.61
N LYS A 25 6.84 8.65 -8.17
CA LYS A 25 6.16 7.46 -8.71
C LYS A 25 4.66 7.42 -8.38
N CYS A 26 4.28 7.88 -7.20
CA CYS A 26 2.86 7.99 -6.84
C CYS A 26 2.15 9.03 -7.73
N ARG A 27 2.81 10.15 -8.06
CA ARG A 27 2.24 11.14 -8.98
C ARG A 27 2.06 10.58 -10.38
N SER A 28 3.05 9.85 -10.90
CA SER A 28 2.93 9.17 -12.21
C SER A 28 1.79 8.16 -12.24
N ALA A 29 1.62 7.36 -11.18
CA ALA A 29 0.53 6.40 -11.07
C ALA A 29 -0.84 7.12 -11.08
N ILE A 30 -1.02 8.16 -10.27
CA ILE A 30 -2.24 8.99 -10.25
C ILE A 30 -2.54 9.57 -11.63
N SER A 31 -1.56 10.21 -12.27
CA SER A 31 -1.76 10.79 -13.60
C SER A 31 -2.15 9.75 -14.65
N LEU A 32 -1.68 8.52 -14.52
CA LEU A 32 -2.07 7.43 -15.40
C LEU A 32 -3.50 6.96 -15.12
N LEU A 33 -3.89 6.77 -13.86
CA LEU A 33 -5.27 6.44 -13.50
C LEU A 33 -6.25 7.53 -13.97
N ASP A 34 -5.90 8.80 -13.79
CA ASP A 34 -6.69 9.95 -14.26
C ASP A 34 -6.81 9.97 -15.80
N ALA A 35 -5.71 9.68 -16.51
CA ALA A 35 -5.70 9.68 -17.97
C ALA A 35 -6.56 8.55 -18.57
N GLU A 36 -6.65 7.43 -17.87
CA GLU A 36 -7.47 6.27 -18.25
C GLU A 36 -8.94 6.42 -17.76
N GLY A 37 -9.25 7.49 -17.02
CA GLY A 37 -10.60 7.79 -16.54
C GLY A 37 -11.11 6.83 -15.45
N ALA A 38 -10.20 6.25 -14.67
CA ALA A 38 -10.55 5.33 -13.60
C ALA A 38 -11.14 6.05 -12.38
N ASP A 39 -12.13 5.44 -11.75
CA ASP A 39 -12.65 5.87 -10.46
C ASP A 39 -11.86 5.20 -9.34
N TYR A 40 -11.18 5.99 -8.49
CA TYR A 40 -10.39 5.45 -7.39
C TYR A 40 -10.37 6.36 -6.16
N THR A 41 -10.14 5.77 -4.99
CA THR A 41 -9.92 6.49 -3.74
C THR A 41 -8.42 6.62 -3.46
N VAL A 42 -8.03 7.75 -2.87
CA VAL A 42 -6.63 8.03 -2.52
C VAL A 42 -6.46 7.96 -1.01
N ARG A 43 -5.70 6.97 -0.54
CA ARG A 43 -5.30 6.87 0.87
C ARG A 43 -3.88 7.38 1.05
N ARG A 44 -3.71 8.37 1.93
CA ARG A 44 -2.39 8.83 2.37
C ARG A 44 -1.95 7.99 3.56
N TYR A 45 -1.38 6.83 3.28
CA TYR A 45 -1.09 5.80 4.29
C TYR A 45 -0.12 6.20 5.41
N LEU A 46 0.55 7.36 5.29
CA LEU A 46 1.37 7.94 6.37
C LEU A 46 0.56 8.82 7.34
N GLU A 47 -0.58 9.36 6.89
CA GLU A 47 -1.51 10.17 7.69
C GLU A 47 -2.63 9.27 8.24
N ASP A 48 -3.18 8.41 7.37
CA ASP A 48 -4.16 7.39 7.69
C ASP A 48 -3.49 6.02 7.61
N VAL A 49 -2.84 5.65 8.72
CA VAL A 49 -2.01 4.45 8.83
C VAL A 49 -2.88 3.20 8.80
N PRO A 50 -2.61 2.24 7.89
CA PRO A 50 -3.35 0.99 7.86
C PRO A 50 -3.07 0.16 9.11
N SER A 51 -4.13 -0.39 9.67
CA SER A 51 -4.07 -1.35 10.77
C SER A 51 -3.42 -2.67 10.33
N ALA A 52 -3.01 -3.49 11.30
CA ALA A 52 -2.43 -4.80 11.03
C ALA A 52 -3.38 -5.70 10.20
N ASP A 53 -4.69 -5.62 10.44
CA ASP A 53 -5.68 -6.42 9.71
C ASP A 53 -5.84 -5.94 8.26
N GLU A 54 -5.84 -4.62 8.03
CA GLU A 54 -5.84 -4.06 6.66
C GLU A 54 -4.56 -4.44 5.91
N ILE A 55 -3.40 -4.45 6.58
CA ILE A 55 -2.15 -4.90 5.97
C ILE A 55 -2.24 -6.39 5.61
N ARG A 56 -2.78 -7.26 6.49
CA ARG A 56 -2.98 -8.68 6.19
C ARG A 56 -3.89 -8.89 4.99
N GLU A 57 -4.96 -8.10 4.91
CA GLU A 57 -5.88 -8.15 3.79
C GLU A 57 -5.20 -7.75 2.49
N VAL A 58 -4.49 -6.62 2.46
CA VAL A 58 -3.74 -6.18 1.28
C VAL A 58 -2.66 -7.19 0.86
N LEU A 59 -1.96 -7.81 1.81
CA LEU A 59 -0.98 -8.86 1.51
C LEU A 59 -1.63 -10.08 0.84
N THR A 60 -2.82 -10.47 1.32
CA THR A 60 -3.61 -11.55 0.71
C THR A 60 -4.00 -11.20 -0.72
N ARG A 61 -4.47 -9.97 -0.95
CA ARG A 61 -4.85 -9.46 -2.28
C ARG A 61 -3.66 -9.34 -3.24
N LEU A 62 -2.48 -9.03 -2.71
CA LEU A 62 -1.21 -8.97 -3.45
C LEU A 62 -0.63 -10.35 -3.77
N GLY A 63 -0.99 -11.38 -2.99
CA GLY A 63 -0.29 -12.66 -3.00
C GLY A 63 1.19 -12.56 -2.58
N LEU A 64 1.50 -11.57 -1.72
CA LEU A 64 2.85 -11.27 -1.25
C LEU A 64 2.95 -11.39 0.26
N GLU A 65 4.19 -11.52 0.74
CA GLU A 65 4.49 -11.55 2.17
C GLU A 65 4.93 -10.17 2.69
N PRO A 66 4.84 -9.89 4.00
CA PRO A 66 5.10 -8.55 4.53
C PRO A 66 6.52 -8.05 4.25
N TRP A 67 7.50 -8.95 4.17
CA TRP A 67 8.88 -8.60 3.80
C TRP A 67 9.02 -8.17 2.32
N ASP A 68 8.14 -8.61 1.42
CA ASP A 68 8.19 -8.26 -0.02
C ASP A 68 7.70 -6.83 -0.27
N ILE A 69 6.80 -6.33 0.58
CA ILE A 69 6.31 -4.95 0.58
C ILE A 69 7.10 -4.05 1.53
N THR A 70 8.19 -4.54 2.14
CA THR A 70 9.01 -3.74 3.05
C THR A 70 10.17 -3.03 2.34
N ARG A 71 10.25 -1.72 2.52
CA ARG A 71 11.33 -0.85 2.04
C ARG A 71 12.53 -0.92 2.99
N THR A 72 13.37 -1.92 2.79
CA THR A 72 14.60 -2.17 3.60
C THR A 72 15.69 -1.09 3.48
N GLN A 73 15.49 -0.05 2.67
CA GLN A 73 16.43 1.06 2.48
C GLN A 73 16.13 2.28 3.36
N GLU A 74 14.94 2.34 3.96
CA GLU A 74 14.53 3.44 4.85
C GLU A 74 15.35 3.43 6.15
N ALA A 75 15.53 4.59 6.79
CA ALA A 75 16.29 4.71 8.04
C ALA A 75 15.73 3.80 9.14
N ALA A 76 14.40 3.80 9.32
CA ALA A 76 13.71 2.92 10.28
C ALA A 76 14.01 1.44 10.04
N ALA A 77 14.19 1.00 8.79
CA ALA A 77 14.51 -0.38 8.49
C ALA A 77 15.90 -0.78 9.00
N LYS A 78 16.86 0.16 8.96
CA LYS A 78 18.22 -0.04 9.45
C LYS A 78 18.25 -0.03 10.98
N GLU A 79 17.52 0.90 11.60
CA GLU A 79 17.40 1.01 13.06
C GLU A 79 16.80 -0.25 13.69
N LEU A 80 15.80 -0.85 13.04
CA LEU A 80 15.14 -2.08 13.47
C LEU A 80 15.91 -3.36 13.09
N GLY A 81 16.95 -3.26 12.27
CA GLY A 81 17.70 -4.42 11.77
C GLY A 81 16.86 -5.36 10.89
N LEU A 82 15.89 -4.84 10.12
CA LEU A 82 14.94 -5.67 9.35
C LEU A 82 15.61 -6.61 8.36
N ARG A 83 16.83 -6.31 7.91
CA ARG A 83 17.59 -7.16 6.99
C ARG A 83 17.92 -8.53 7.58
N ASP A 84 18.07 -8.59 8.90
CA ASP A 84 18.46 -9.79 9.64
C ASP A 84 17.25 -10.53 10.22
N TRP A 85 16.04 -10.01 10.02
CA TRP A 85 14.83 -10.67 10.49
C TRP A 85 14.53 -11.92 9.66
N PRO A 86 14.04 -13.00 10.30
CA PRO A 86 13.64 -14.20 9.56
C PRO A 86 12.47 -13.88 8.63
N ARG A 87 12.41 -14.60 7.51
CA ARG A 87 11.32 -14.52 6.52
C ARG A 87 10.57 -15.84 6.52
N ASP A 88 9.96 -16.13 7.66
CA ASP A 88 9.15 -17.32 7.91
C ASP A 88 7.81 -16.92 8.51
N GLU A 89 6.88 -17.88 8.52
CA GLU A 89 5.52 -17.68 9.04
C GLU A 89 5.53 -17.23 10.50
N ALA A 90 6.45 -17.76 11.33
CA ALA A 90 6.58 -17.40 12.74
C ALA A 90 6.95 -15.92 12.95
N SER A 91 7.60 -15.30 11.96
CA SER A 91 8.00 -13.90 11.97
C SER A 91 7.01 -12.98 11.28
N ARG A 92 6.02 -13.52 10.56
CA ARG A 92 5.07 -12.75 9.73
C ARG A 92 4.38 -11.63 10.51
N ASP A 93 3.82 -11.95 11.68
CA ASP A 93 3.14 -10.96 12.53
C ASP A 93 4.09 -9.86 13.02
N ARG A 94 5.34 -10.20 13.32
CA ARG A 94 6.36 -9.22 13.71
C ARG A 94 6.64 -8.22 12.59
N TRP A 95 6.72 -8.69 11.34
CA TRP A 95 6.87 -7.81 10.19
C TRP A 95 5.65 -6.88 10.01
N ILE A 96 4.44 -7.41 10.16
CA ILE A 96 3.20 -6.62 10.03
C ILE A 96 3.12 -5.54 11.11
N THR A 97 3.48 -5.87 12.36
CA THR A 97 3.58 -4.89 13.45
C THR A 97 4.57 -3.78 13.08
N ALA A 98 5.74 -4.13 12.56
CA ALA A 98 6.73 -3.13 12.14
C ALA A 98 6.19 -2.22 11.02
N LEU A 99 5.43 -2.76 10.05
CA LEU A 99 4.79 -1.96 9.01
C LEU A 99 3.72 -1.01 9.56
N THR A 100 2.99 -1.43 10.60
CA THR A 100 1.96 -0.61 11.27
C THR A 100 2.60 0.50 12.11
N GLU A 101 3.65 0.18 12.88
CA GLU A 101 4.37 1.14 13.73
C GLU A 101 5.22 2.12 12.90
N HIS A 102 5.74 1.66 11.77
CA HIS A 102 6.58 2.43 10.87
C HIS A 102 6.04 2.39 9.44
N PRO A 103 4.92 3.07 9.14
CA PRO A 103 4.27 2.98 7.82
C PRO A 103 5.19 3.41 6.67
N LYS A 104 6.22 4.23 6.92
CA LYS A 104 7.26 4.57 5.91
C LYS A 104 7.95 3.35 5.31
N LEU A 105 7.97 2.22 6.02
CA LEU A 105 8.49 0.94 5.55
C LEU A 105 7.61 0.33 4.46
N ILE A 106 6.32 0.65 4.40
CA ILE A 106 5.40 0.11 3.40
C ILE A 106 5.80 0.62 2.02
N GLN A 107 5.88 -0.31 1.06
CA GLN A 107 6.13 -0.02 -0.33
C GLN A 107 5.01 0.85 -0.91
N ARG A 108 5.38 1.74 -1.83
CA ARG A 108 4.45 2.65 -2.49
C ARG A 108 4.72 2.75 -4.01
N PRO A 109 3.69 3.10 -4.81
CA PRO A 109 2.27 2.99 -4.45
C PRO A 109 1.82 1.52 -4.35
N ILE A 110 0.76 1.28 -3.57
CA ILE A 110 -0.01 0.02 -3.60
C ILE A 110 -1.38 0.38 -4.14
N ILE A 111 -1.86 -0.38 -5.13
CA ILE A 111 -3.18 -0.19 -5.72
C ILE A 111 -3.98 -1.46 -5.43
N THR A 112 -5.14 -1.31 -4.83
CA THR A 112 -6.15 -2.35 -4.70
C THR A 112 -7.16 -2.14 -5.82
N ALA A 113 -7.35 -3.14 -6.67
CA ALA A 113 -8.22 -3.10 -7.85
C ALA A 113 -9.68 -3.46 -7.50
N ASP A 114 -10.58 -3.31 -8.47
CA ASP A 114 -12.02 -3.47 -8.27
C ASP A 114 -12.44 -4.93 -8.07
N ASP A 115 -11.73 -5.88 -8.70
CA ASP A 115 -11.90 -7.31 -8.46
C ASP A 115 -11.40 -7.79 -7.08
N GLY A 116 -10.87 -6.87 -6.27
CA GLY A 116 -10.32 -7.15 -4.95
C GLY A 116 -8.89 -7.67 -4.97
N THR A 117 -8.21 -7.76 -6.12
CA THR A 117 -6.76 -7.99 -6.17
C THR A 117 -5.98 -6.71 -5.83
N ALA A 118 -4.68 -6.84 -5.61
CA ALA A 118 -3.82 -5.68 -5.41
C ALA A 118 -2.52 -5.82 -6.20
N VAL A 119 -1.89 -4.68 -6.49
CA VAL A 119 -0.62 -4.59 -7.20
C VAL A 119 0.28 -3.52 -6.60
N VAL A 120 1.59 -3.74 -6.74
CA VAL A 120 2.61 -2.77 -6.35
C VAL A 120 2.94 -1.89 -7.56
N GLY A 121 2.36 -0.69 -7.63
CA GLY A 121 2.43 0.23 -8.78
C GLY A 121 3.78 0.93 -8.98
N ARG A 122 4.90 0.19 -8.96
CA ARG A 122 6.26 0.73 -9.18
C ARG A 122 6.56 1.08 -10.64
N THR A 123 5.75 0.60 -11.58
CA THR A 123 5.87 0.78 -13.03
C THR A 123 4.51 1.07 -13.63
N ASP A 124 4.49 1.78 -14.76
CA ASP A 124 3.26 2.09 -15.48
C ASP A 124 2.52 0.81 -15.92
N GLU A 125 3.25 -0.25 -16.25
CA GLU A 125 2.68 -1.56 -16.56
C GLU A 125 1.91 -2.14 -15.37
N ALA A 126 2.47 -2.07 -14.15
CA ALA A 126 1.77 -2.53 -12.95
C ALA A 126 0.52 -1.70 -12.65
N VAL A 127 0.55 -0.39 -12.95
CA VAL A 127 -0.64 0.47 -12.80
C VAL A 127 -1.71 0.10 -13.82
N ARG A 128 -1.34 -0.18 -15.08
CA ARG A 128 -2.29 -0.65 -16.10
C ARG A 128 -2.84 -2.03 -15.81
N ASP A 129 -2.03 -2.92 -15.25
CA ASP A 129 -2.50 -4.23 -14.77
C ASP A 129 -3.59 -4.05 -13.71
N ALA A 130 -3.44 -3.10 -12.79
CA ALA A 130 -4.49 -2.74 -11.82
C ALA A 130 -5.80 -2.31 -12.48
N LEU A 131 -5.74 -1.57 -13.59
CA LEU A 131 -6.92 -1.11 -14.33
C LEU A 131 -7.65 -2.23 -15.07
N SER A 132 -6.98 -3.34 -15.34
CA SER A 132 -7.54 -4.48 -16.06
C SER A 132 -8.18 -5.53 -15.16
N ARG A 133 -8.16 -5.29 -13.84
CA ARG A 133 -8.60 -6.20 -12.79
C ARG A 133 -9.85 -5.65 -12.11
#